data_AF-A0A2W0AD16-F1
#
_entry.id   AF-A0A2W0AD16-F1
#
_cell.length_a   1.000
_cell.length_b   1.000
_cell.length_c   1.000
_cell.angle_alpha   90.00
_cell.angle_beta   90.00
_cell.angle_gamma   90.00
#
_symmetry.space_group_name_H-M   'P 1'
#
loop_
_entity.id
_entity.type
_entity.pdbx_description
1 polymer ?
#
loop_
_entity_poly.entity_id
_entity_poly.type
_entity_poly.pdbx_seq_one_letter_code
_entity_poly.pdbx_strand_id
1 'polypeptide(L)'
;RVKANAKVQEDRDMVALERGPLVYCAEWPDNNGHALNLIVPENVKFESQWRPELLNGVQVVTGNVEALQREDNSSELKQQPHQLVAIPYLAWSNRGPGEMAVWMSGEPQKAWVAPLPPDPIHAVRSSGGVQKVWTGYNDQNDDIRALYDGKDPLSSADESYLYFRMRPEPGTAAWIEYEFKSPAKVSSTQVYWFDDRRFCRVPTSWRVLYKDGDTWKPVANVEPYIVAKDKFNAVSFAPVTTVAMRLEVEPATKLYKAGQIGPPAAMFIDKDTQWREFGLLEWRIA
;
A
#
# COMPACT_ATOMS: atom_id res chain seq x y z
N ARG A 1 -20.60 -12.75 -15.84
CA ARG A 1 -20.26 -11.85 -14.73
C ARG A 1 -20.72 -12.48 -13.44
N VAL A 2 -19.93 -12.34 -12.39
CA VAL A 2 -20.25 -12.75 -11.02
C VAL A 2 -20.12 -11.53 -10.13
N LYS A 3 -21.14 -11.27 -9.31
CA LYS A 3 -21.10 -10.21 -8.30
C LYS A 3 -20.64 -10.81 -6.99
N ALA A 4 -19.79 -10.09 -6.28
CA ALA A 4 -19.39 -10.47 -4.94
C ALA A 4 -20.58 -10.51 -3.98
N ASN A 5 -20.44 -11.28 -2.90
CA ASN A 5 -21.46 -11.35 -1.86
C ASN A 5 -21.43 -10.07 -1.01
N ALA A 6 -22.55 -9.36 -0.91
CA ALA A 6 -22.64 -8.10 -0.16
C ALA A 6 -22.32 -8.21 1.35
N LYS A 7 -22.28 -9.44 1.91
CA LYS A 7 -21.85 -9.71 3.28
C LYS A 7 -20.32 -9.57 3.48
N VAL A 8 -19.54 -9.60 2.40
CA VAL A 8 -18.09 -9.32 2.44
C VAL A 8 -17.91 -7.83 2.16
N GLN A 9 -17.55 -7.07 3.19
CA GLN A 9 -17.52 -5.60 3.13
C GLN A 9 -16.50 -5.09 2.10
N GLU A 10 -15.29 -5.67 2.09
CA GLU A 10 -14.22 -5.34 1.14
C GLU A 10 -14.62 -5.65 -0.31
N ASP A 11 -15.38 -6.72 -0.54
CA ASP A 11 -15.78 -7.12 -1.90
C ASP A 11 -17.11 -6.49 -2.36
N ARG A 12 -17.81 -5.72 -1.53
CA ARG A 12 -19.06 -5.06 -1.98
C ARG A 12 -18.86 -4.35 -3.32
N ASP A 13 -19.80 -4.54 -4.23
CA ASP A 13 -19.80 -3.91 -5.55
C ASP A 13 -18.61 -4.29 -6.44
N MET A 14 -17.79 -5.26 -6.05
CA MET A 14 -16.78 -5.87 -6.90
C MET A 14 -17.41 -6.90 -7.84
N VAL A 15 -16.88 -6.99 -9.06
CA VAL A 15 -17.34 -7.91 -10.08
C VAL A 15 -16.19 -8.70 -10.68
N ALA A 16 -16.44 -9.99 -10.93
CA ALA A 16 -15.54 -10.86 -11.67
C ALA A 16 -16.17 -11.24 -13.02
N LEU A 17 -15.31 -11.50 -14.01
CA LEU A 17 -15.73 -11.95 -15.34
C LEU A 17 -15.51 -13.45 -15.48
N GLU A 18 -16.53 -14.12 -16.02
CA GLU A 18 -16.52 -15.56 -16.26
C GLU A 18 -17.10 -15.88 -17.63
N ARG A 19 -16.56 -16.92 -18.25
CA ARG A 19 -17.10 -17.54 -19.46
C ARG A 19 -17.03 -19.06 -19.32
N GLY A 20 -18.19 -19.67 -19.08
CA GLY A 20 -18.24 -21.09 -18.70
C GLY A 20 -17.53 -21.29 -17.34
N PRO A 21 -16.65 -22.30 -17.20
CA PRO A 21 -15.97 -22.57 -15.93
C PRO A 21 -14.72 -21.70 -15.69
N LEU A 22 -14.39 -20.79 -16.61
CA LEU A 22 -13.15 -20.01 -16.55
C LEU A 22 -13.40 -18.60 -15.99
N VAL A 23 -12.60 -18.22 -15.00
CA VAL A 23 -12.48 -16.86 -14.47
C VAL A 23 -11.44 -16.09 -15.27
N TYR A 24 -11.69 -14.80 -15.46
CA TYR A 24 -10.86 -13.88 -16.23
C TYR A 24 -10.26 -12.79 -15.34
N CYS A 25 -9.10 -12.28 -15.73
CA CYS A 25 -8.45 -11.13 -15.10
C CYS A 25 -8.07 -10.05 -16.12
N ALA A 26 -8.12 -8.79 -15.70
CA ALA A 26 -7.45 -7.70 -16.39
C ALA A 26 -5.97 -7.69 -16.00
N GLU A 27 -5.07 -7.53 -16.98
CA GLU A 27 -3.63 -7.39 -16.74
C GLU A 27 -3.14 -6.09 -17.36
N TRP A 28 -2.14 -5.46 -16.72
CA TRP A 28 -1.55 -4.20 -17.15
C TRP A 28 -1.15 -4.12 -18.64
N PRO A 29 -0.58 -5.16 -19.30
CA PRO A 29 -0.15 -5.04 -20.70
C PRO A 29 -1.31 -4.84 -21.66
N ASP A 30 -2.51 -5.30 -21.31
CA ASP A 30 -3.69 -5.21 -22.18
C ASP A 30 -4.59 -4.02 -21.83
N ASN A 31 -4.26 -3.27 -20.77
CA ASN A 31 -5.13 -2.27 -20.17
C ASN A 31 -4.37 -0.97 -19.85
N ASN A 32 -3.55 -0.50 -20.81
CA ASN A 32 -2.83 0.78 -20.72
C ASN A 32 -1.93 0.91 -19.48
N GLY A 33 -1.32 -0.20 -19.04
CA GLY A 33 -0.41 -0.21 -17.88
C GLY A 33 -1.10 -0.37 -16.53
N HIS A 34 -2.44 -0.43 -16.48
CA HIS A 34 -3.20 -0.50 -15.23
C HIS A 34 -4.27 -1.59 -15.26
N ALA A 35 -4.62 -2.11 -14.11
CA ALA A 35 -5.75 -3.03 -13.95
C ALA A 35 -6.59 -2.71 -12.70
N LEU A 36 -5.98 -2.08 -11.68
CA LEU A 36 -6.63 -1.80 -10.41
C LEU A 36 -7.54 -0.56 -10.45
N ASN A 37 -7.38 0.29 -11.47
CA ASN A 37 -8.16 1.50 -11.66
C ASN A 37 -9.44 1.31 -12.51
N LEU A 38 -9.68 0.08 -12.97
CA LEU A 38 -10.80 -0.24 -13.85
C LEU A 38 -12.11 -0.27 -13.06
N ILE A 39 -13.14 0.31 -13.67
CA ILE A 39 -14.52 0.38 -13.17
C ILE A 39 -15.40 -0.32 -14.20
N VAL A 40 -16.21 -1.27 -13.76
CA VAL A 40 -17.09 -2.09 -14.60
C VAL A 40 -18.55 -1.79 -14.25
N PRO A 41 -19.18 -0.80 -14.90
CA PRO A 41 -20.58 -0.46 -14.66
C PRO A 41 -21.55 -1.63 -14.91
N GLU A 42 -22.73 -1.55 -14.30
CA GLU A 42 -23.71 -2.65 -14.38
C GLU A 42 -24.24 -2.91 -15.81
N ASN A 43 -24.19 -1.95 -16.72
CA ASN A 43 -24.76 -2.08 -18.06
C ASN A 43 -23.74 -2.42 -19.15
N VAL A 44 -22.51 -2.80 -18.78
CA VAL A 44 -21.48 -3.20 -19.74
C VAL A 44 -21.89 -4.49 -20.44
N LYS A 45 -21.85 -4.46 -21.77
CA LYS A 45 -21.95 -5.65 -22.63
C LYS A 45 -20.55 -6.15 -22.91
N PHE A 46 -20.34 -7.44 -22.68
CA PHE A 46 -19.07 -8.10 -22.94
C PHE A 46 -19.16 -8.96 -24.19
N GLU A 47 -18.04 -9.01 -24.90
CA GLU A 47 -17.83 -9.88 -26.04
C GLU A 47 -16.68 -10.84 -25.75
N SER A 48 -16.65 -11.98 -26.42
CA SER A 48 -15.56 -12.94 -26.29
C SER A 48 -14.96 -13.21 -27.66
N GLN A 49 -13.63 -13.07 -27.78
CA GLN A 49 -12.91 -13.33 -29.02
C GLN A 49 -11.66 -14.18 -28.78
N TRP A 50 -11.35 -15.07 -29.73
CA TRP A 50 -10.10 -15.82 -29.74
C TRP A 50 -8.98 -14.93 -30.30
N ARG A 51 -7.86 -14.81 -29.59
CA ARG A 51 -6.66 -14.07 -30.03
C ARG A 51 -5.50 -15.03 -30.21
N PRO A 52 -5.24 -15.56 -31.44
CA PRO A 52 -4.19 -16.55 -31.69
C PRO A 52 -2.77 -16.03 -31.41
N GLU A 53 -2.55 -14.72 -31.56
CA GLU A 53 -1.28 -14.04 -31.36
C GLU A 53 -0.95 -13.75 -29.89
N LEU A 54 -1.94 -13.78 -29.01
CA LEU A 54 -1.77 -13.48 -27.60
C LEU A 54 -1.53 -14.77 -26.81
N LEU A 55 -0.37 -14.87 -26.15
CA LEU A 55 -0.02 -15.99 -25.25
C LEU A 55 -0.23 -17.38 -25.90
N ASN A 56 0.21 -17.54 -27.15
CA ASN A 56 0.03 -18.75 -27.96
C ASN A 56 -1.43 -19.16 -28.21
N GLY A 57 -2.35 -18.19 -28.14
CA GLY A 57 -3.77 -18.39 -28.36
C GLY A 57 -4.55 -18.42 -27.06
N VAL A 58 -5.27 -17.34 -26.79
CA VAL A 58 -6.19 -17.26 -25.65
C VAL A 58 -7.55 -16.72 -26.06
N GLN A 59 -8.59 -17.25 -25.41
CA GLN A 59 -9.93 -16.70 -25.49
C GLN A 59 -10.00 -15.50 -24.54
N VAL A 60 -10.16 -14.28 -25.04
CA VAL A 60 -10.30 -13.08 -24.20
C VAL A 60 -11.77 -12.67 -24.05
N VAL A 61 -12.04 -11.85 -23.03
CA VAL A 61 -13.29 -11.11 -22.84
C VAL A 61 -13.00 -9.62 -22.96
N THR A 62 -13.78 -8.91 -23.77
CA THR A 62 -13.64 -7.46 -23.99
C THR A 62 -14.94 -6.73 -23.66
N GLY A 63 -14.84 -5.45 -23.32
CA GLY A 63 -16.01 -4.60 -23.07
C GLY A 63 -15.64 -3.14 -22.92
N ASN A 64 -16.59 -2.25 -23.20
CA ASN A 64 -16.44 -0.82 -22.93
C ASN A 64 -16.74 -0.56 -21.46
N VAL A 65 -15.69 -0.22 -20.71
CA VAL A 65 -15.74 0.04 -19.28
C VAL A 65 -15.23 1.45 -19.00
N GLU A 66 -15.03 1.79 -17.74
CA GLU A 66 -14.43 3.05 -17.33
C GLU A 66 -13.11 2.78 -16.59
N ALA A 67 -12.23 3.77 -16.55
CA ALA A 67 -11.01 3.75 -15.75
C ALA A 67 -10.92 5.06 -14.96
N LEU A 68 -10.60 4.96 -13.68
CA LEU A 68 -10.28 6.14 -12.88
C LEU A 68 -8.83 6.54 -13.18
N GLN A 69 -8.62 7.77 -13.62
CA GLN A 69 -7.29 8.25 -13.99
C GLN A 69 -7.04 9.62 -13.41
N ARG A 70 -5.77 9.91 -13.13
CA ARG A 70 -5.33 11.23 -12.70
C ARG A 70 -5.10 12.09 -13.93
N GLU A 71 -5.60 13.32 -13.93
CA GLU A 71 -5.26 14.26 -15.00
C GLU A 71 -3.81 14.71 -14.91
N ASP A 72 -3.19 14.95 -16.06
CA ASP A 72 -1.81 15.44 -16.13
C ASP A 72 -1.64 16.72 -15.32
N ASN A 73 -0.62 16.76 -14.47
CA ASN A 73 -0.29 17.89 -13.59
C ASN A 73 -1.40 18.28 -12.58
N SER A 74 -2.36 17.38 -12.30
CA SER A 74 -3.44 17.62 -11.33
C SER A 74 -3.50 16.54 -10.24
N SER A 75 -3.99 16.89 -9.05
CA SER A 75 -4.36 15.92 -8.02
C SER A 75 -5.78 15.35 -8.22
N GLU A 76 -6.54 15.87 -9.20
CA GLU A 76 -7.91 15.44 -9.49
C GLU A 76 -7.94 14.08 -10.21
N LEU A 77 -8.92 13.25 -9.84
CA LEU A 77 -9.21 11.97 -10.48
C LEU A 77 -10.48 12.09 -11.31
N LYS A 78 -10.44 11.60 -12.55
CA LYS A 78 -11.58 11.56 -13.46
C LYS A 78 -11.80 10.17 -14.03
N GLN A 79 -13.07 9.84 -14.24
CA GLN A 79 -13.44 8.63 -14.95
C GLN A 79 -13.31 8.87 -16.45
N GLN A 80 -12.66 7.95 -17.15
CA GLN A 80 -12.50 7.99 -18.59
C GLN A 80 -12.97 6.68 -19.22
N PRO A 81 -13.53 6.71 -20.43
CA PRO A 81 -13.83 5.49 -21.18
C PRO A 81 -12.57 4.63 -21.37
N HIS A 82 -12.70 3.32 -21.16
CA HIS A 82 -11.61 2.36 -21.33
C HIS A 82 -12.09 1.10 -22.03
N GLN A 83 -11.29 0.59 -22.97
CA GLN A 83 -11.57 -0.69 -23.62
C GLN A 83 -10.90 -1.80 -22.81
N LEU A 84 -11.70 -2.53 -22.02
CA LEU A 84 -11.20 -3.67 -21.26
C LEU A 84 -10.76 -4.80 -22.20
N VAL A 85 -9.62 -5.40 -21.87
CA VAL A 85 -9.22 -6.73 -22.33
C VAL A 85 -8.91 -7.59 -21.10
N ALA A 86 -9.70 -8.64 -20.90
CA ALA A 86 -9.49 -9.62 -19.84
C ALA A 86 -9.06 -10.96 -20.45
N ILE A 87 -7.99 -11.55 -19.90
CA ILE A 87 -7.48 -12.86 -20.28
C ILE A 87 -7.95 -13.92 -19.27
N PRO A 88 -7.97 -15.22 -19.62
CA PRO A 88 -8.22 -16.27 -18.63
C PRO A 88 -7.19 -16.18 -17.50
N TYR A 89 -7.63 -16.27 -16.25
CA TYR A 89 -6.74 -16.10 -15.09
C TYR A 89 -5.57 -17.09 -15.08
N LEU A 90 -5.77 -18.30 -15.61
CA LEU A 90 -4.71 -19.31 -15.78
C LEU A 90 -3.53 -18.84 -16.65
N ALA A 91 -3.72 -17.80 -17.47
CA ALA A 91 -2.71 -17.26 -18.37
C ALA A 91 -1.99 -16.03 -17.79
N TRP A 92 -2.35 -15.58 -16.58
CA TRP A 92 -1.70 -14.47 -15.89
C TRP A 92 -0.21 -14.73 -15.62
N SER A 93 0.55 -13.64 -15.45
CA SER A 93 1.95 -13.62 -15.00
C SER A 93 2.95 -14.19 -16.01
N ASN A 94 2.54 -14.34 -17.27
CA ASN A 94 3.41 -14.76 -18.38
C ASN A 94 4.11 -13.57 -19.10
N ARG A 95 3.85 -12.32 -18.68
CA ARG A 95 4.33 -11.09 -19.35
C ARG A 95 5.09 -10.14 -18.42
N GLY A 96 5.60 -10.69 -17.32
CA GLY A 96 6.35 -9.94 -16.33
C GLY A 96 5.49 -9.35 -15.21
N PRO A 97 6.14 -8.72 -14.21
CA PRO A 97 5.46 -8.19 -13.05
C PRO A 97 4.66 -6.92 -13.39
N GLY A 98 3.47 -6.80 -12.82
CA GLY A 98 2.67 -5.57 -12.88
C GLY A 98 1.23 -5.78 -12.38
N GLU A 99 0.38 -4.77 -12.56
CA GLU A 99 -1.00 -4.78 -12.07
C GLU A 99 -1.83 -5.91 -12.70
N MET A 100 -2.68 -6.53 -11.88
CA MET A 100 -3.68 -7.51 -12.32
C MET A 100 -4.90 -7.41 -11.41
N ALA A 101 -6.11 -7.58 -11.95
CA ALA A 101 -7.35 -7.62 -11.18
C ALA A 101 -8.26 -8.76 -11.68
N VAL A 102 -8.69 -9.64 -10.76
CA VAL A 102 -9.81 -10.57 -10.99
C VAL A 102 -11.12 -9.89 -10.59
N TRP A 103 -11.16 -9.37 -9.36
CA TRP A 103 -12.23 -8.54 -8.87
C TRP A 103 -11.96 -7.10 -9.29
N MET A 104 -12.76 -6.60 -10.24
CA MET A 104 -12.74 -5.21 -10.67
C MET A 104 -13.87 -4.45 -9.99
N SER A 105 -13.66 -3.17 -9.74
CA SER A 105 -14.67 -2.35 -9.07
C SER A 105 -15.89 -2.14 -9.95
N GLY A 106 -17.10 -2.24 -9.39
CA GLY A 106 -18.32 -1.75 -10.03
C GLY A 106 -18.57 -0.26 -9.83
N GLU A 107 -17.83 0.38 -8.92
CA GLU A 107 -18.01 1.78 -8.53
C GLU A 107 -16.69 2.58 -8.50
N PRO A 108 -16.71 3.90 -8.71
CA PRO A 108 -15.47 4.69 -8.77
C PRO A 108 -14.68 4.71 -7.45
N GLN A 109 -15.34 4.63 -6.29
CA GLN A 109 -14.69 4.78 -4.98
C GLN A 109 -13.80 3.60 -4.61
N LYS A 110 -13.99 2.44 -5.25
CA LYS A 110 -13.19 1.23 -5.05
C LYS A 110 -12.14 0.99 -6.15
N ALA A 111 -12.16 1.77 -7.22
CA ALA A 111 -11.05 1.79 -8.16
C ALA A 111 -9.82 2.38 -7.48
N TRP A 112 -8.67 1.74 -7.67
CA TRP A 112 -7.42 2.16 -7.06
C TRP A 112 -6.57 2.93 -8.06
N VAL A 113 -6.15 4.12 -7.66
CA VAL A 113 -5.14 4.92 -8.35
C VAL A 113 -4.07 5.22 -7.32
N ALA A 114 -2.81 5.08 -7.70
CA ALA A 114 -1.68 5.41 -6.84
C ALA A 114 -1.88 6.79 -6.17
N PRO A 115 -1.83 6.87 -4.82
CA PRO A 115 -1.95 8.14 -4.12
C PRO A 115 -0.72 9.01 -4.38
N LEU A 116 -0.94 10.32 -4.42
CA LEU A 116 0.13 11.30 -4.37
C LEU A 116 0.31 11.77 -2.92
N PRO A 117 1.53 12.14 -2.50
CA PRO A 117 1.72 12.78 -1.22
C PRO A 117 0.81 14.01 -1.09
N PRO A 118 0.03 14.13 0.01
CA PRO A 118 -0.83 15.29 0.23
C PRO A 118 0.00 16.54 0.50
N ASP A 119 -0.54 17.73 0.22
CA ASP A 119 0.12 18.98 0.61
C ASP A 119 0.34 19.04 2.12
N PRO A 120 1.51 19.51 2.61
CA PRO A 120 2.61 20.15 1.88
C PRO A 120 3.72 19.18 1.41
N ILE A 121 3.51 17.87 1.49
CA ILE A 121 4.53 16.85 1.24
C ILE A 121 4.90 16.82 -0.25
N HIS A 122 6.20 16.90 -0.52
CA HIS A 122 6.79 16.77 -1.85
C HIS A 122 7.36 15.37 -2.08
N ALA A 123 8.08 14.85 -1.10
CA ALA A 123 8.75 13.55 -1.22
C ALA A 123 8.72 12.80 0.12
N VAL A 124 8.74 11.48 0.02
CA VAL A 124 8.79 10.57 1.15
C VAL A 124 10.00 9.66 1.02
N ARG A 125 10.81 9.56 2.07
CA ARG A 125 12.00 8.71 2.12
C ARG A 125 11.96 7.83 3.36
N SER A 126 12.72 6.75 3.34
CA SER A 126 12.92 5.91 4.52
C SER A 126 14.33 5.35 4.59
N SER A 127 14.75 4.98 5.80
CA SER A 127 15.90 4.13 6.06
C SER A 127 15.45 2.92 6.87
N GLY A 128 15.84 1.73 6.41
CA GLY A 128 15.35 0.46 6.96
C GLY A 128 14.01 0.01 6.36
N GLY A 129 13.50 0.66 5.32
CA GLY A 129 12.36 0.12 4.54
C GLY A 129 12.69 -1.24 3.91
N VAL A 130 11.73 -2.16 3.89
CA VAL A 130 11.90 -3.44 3.19
C VAL A 130 12.00 -3.14 1.69
N GLN A 131 13.17 -3.35 1.09
CA GLN A 131 13.35 -3.23 -0.36
C GLN A 131 12.78 -4.47 -1.03
N LYS A 132 11.52 -4.40 -1.47
CA LYS A 132 10.89 -5.50 -2.19
C LYS A 132 11.05 -5.29 -3.70
N VAL A 133 11.44 -6.36 -4.41
CA VAL A 133 11.59 -6.39 -5.88
C VAL A 133 10.34 -6.97 -6.59
N TRP A 134 9.26 -7.27 -5.83
CA TRP A 134 7.87 -7.70 -6.21
C TRP A 134 7.52 -9.21 -6.10
N THR A 135 6.31 -9.53 -5.59
CA THR A 135 5.59 -10.84 -5.71
C THR A 135 4.03 -10.75 -5.71
N GLY A 136 3.37 -10.11 -6.69
CA GLY A 136 1.94 -10.39 -7.03
C GLY A 136 0.83 -9.51 -6.40
N TYR A 137 -0.41 -9.69 -6.87
CA TYR A 137 -1.64 -8.97 -6.41
C TYR A 137 -1.99 -9.18 -4.92
N ASN A 138 -1.45 -10.22 -4.29
CA ASN A 138 -1.56 -10.43 -2.83
C ASN A 138 -0.53 -9.64 -2.01
N ASP A 139 0.29 -8.80 -2.65
CA ASP A 139 1.32 -7.98 -2.00
C ASP A 139 0.94 -6.50 -1.93
N GLN A 140 -0.20 -6.17 -1.31
CA GLN A 140 -0.47 -4.80 -0.85
C GLN A 140 0.44 -4.38 0.32
N ASN A 141 1.66 -4.90 0.36
CA ASN A 141 2.60 -4.81 1.46
C ASN A 141 3.90 -4.15 0.99
N ASP A 142 4.59 -3.51 1.94
CA ASP A 142 5.90 -2.89 1.73
C ASP A 142 5.89 -1.68 0.79
N ASP A 143 4.75 -1.03 0.63
CA ASP A 143 4.62 0.20 -0.15
C ASP A 143 4.66 1.44 0.73
N ILE A 144 5.64 2.31 0.51
CA ILE A 144 5.79 3.56 1.28
C ILE A 144 4.59 4.51 1.10
N ARG A 145 3.79 4.32 0.04
CA ARG A 145 2.54 5.06 -0.18
C ARG A 145 1.48 4.80 0.88
N ALA A 146 1.54 3.67 1.60
CA ALA A 146 0.65 3.41 2.73
C ALA A 146 0.67 4.54 3.76
N LEU A 147 1.82 5.20 3.91
CA LEU A 147 1.99 6.26 4.91
C LEU A 147 1.14 7.50 4.64
N TYR A 148 0.59 7.65 3.43
CA TYR A 148 -0.12 8.85 3.00
C TYR A 148 -1.26 8.55 2.01
N ASP A 149 -1.78 7.33 2.00
CA ASP A 149 -2.89 6.95 1.10
C ASP A 149 -4.26 7.47 1.57
N GLY A 150 -4.32 8.02 2.79
CA GLY A 150 -5.51 8.62 3.38
C GLY A 150 -6.56 7.60 3.82
N LYS A 151 -6.23 6.32 3.90
CA LYS A 151 -7.15 5.27 4.35
C LYS A 151 -7.13 5.19 5.87
N ASP A 152 -8.31 5.24 6.47
CA ASP A 152 -8.46 5.00 7.91
C ASP A 152 -8.43 3.48 8.18
N PRO A 153 -7.44 2.96 8.93
CA PRO A 153 -7.34 1.52 9.16
C PRO A 153 -8.38 1.02 10.16
N LEU A 154 -8.93 -0.17 9.91
CA LEU A 154 -9.91 -0.83 10.78
C LEU A 154 -9.28 -1.35 12.08
N SER A 155 -8.02 -1.80 12.01
CA SER A 155 -7.26 -2.34 13.13
C SER A 155 -5.76 -2.30 12.83
N SER A 156 -4.91 -2.59 13.80
CA SER A 156 -3.47 -2.76 13.54
C SER A 156 -3.14 -4.00 12.70
N ALA A 157 -4.06 -4.95 12.55
CA ALA A 157 -3.89 -6.11 11.68
C ALA A 157 -4.68 -5.97 10.37
N ASP A 158 -5.05 -4.74 10.00
CA ASP A 158 -5.80 -4.47 8.77
C ASP A 158 -4.90 -4.65 7.54
N GLU A 159 -5.31 -5.54 6.65
CA GLU A 159 -4.65 -5.84 5.37
C GLU A 159 -5.57 -5.48 4.18
N SER A 160 -6.65 -4.72 4.42
CA SER A 160 -7.60 -4.28 3.38
C SER A 160 -6.99 -3.27 2.39
N TYR A 161 -5.91 -2.60 2.81
CA TYR A 161 -5.20 -1.55 2.08
C TYR A 161 -3.67 -1.72 2.23
N LEU A 162 -2.93 -0.74 1.70
CA LEU A 162 -1.48 -0.75 1.76
C LEU A 162 -0.98 -0.69 3.20
N TYR A 163 0.11 -1.40 3.48
CA TYR A 163 0.90 -1.20 4.70
C TYR A 163 2.40 -1.20 4.37
N PHE A 164 3.17 -0.42 5.13
CA PHE A 164 4.61 -0.30 4.91
C PHE A 164 5.38 -0.97 6.04
N ARG A 165 6.17 -2.01 5.74
CA ARG A 165 7.08 -2.62 6.72
C ARG A 165 8.49 -2.08 6.59
N MET A 166 9.13 -2.00 7.75
CA MET A 166 10.52 -1.61 7.88
C MET A 166 11.26 -2.66 8.70
N ARG A 167 12.43 -3.06 8.20
CA ARG A 167 13.35 -4.01 8.81
C ARG A 167 14.77 -3.46 8.82
N PRO A 168 15.10 -2.51 9.70
CA PRO A 168 16.45 -1.98 9.81
C PRO A 168 17.43 -3.06 10.30
N GLU A 169 18.64 -3.07 9.76
CA GLU A 169 19.74 -3.90 10.28
C GLU A 169 19.98 -3.57 11.77
N PRO A 170 20.37 -4.56 12.61
CA PRO A 170 20.73 -4.31 13.99
C PRO A 170 21.79 -3.20 14.12
N GLY A 171 21.54 -2.22 14.99
CA GLY A 171 22.43 -1.07 15.18
C GLY A 171 22.27 0.06 14.15
N THR A 172 21.37 -0.07 13.18
CA THR A 172 21.00 1.03 12.27
C THR A 172 19.71 1.72 12.72
N ALA A 173 19.61 3.02 12.44
CA ALA A 173 18.43 3.83 12.72
C ALA A 173 17.34 3.54 11.69
N ALA A 174 16.10 3.34 12.14
CA ALA A 174 14.94 3.34 11.26
C ALA A 174 14.26 4.70 11.31
N TRP A 175 14.02 5.26 10.12
CA TRP A 175 13.30 6.52 10.00
C TRP A 175 12.52 6.63 8.70
N ILE A 176 11.50 7.47 8.74
CA ILE A 176 10.72 7.92 7.58
C ILE A 176 10.78 9.45 7.57
N GLU A 177 10.93 10.04 6.40
CA GLU A 177 10.98 11.48 6.20
C GLU A 177 9.89 11.95 5.25
N TYR A 178 9.22 13.03 5.63
CA TYR A 178 8.44 13.87 4.73
C TYR A 178 9.24 15.14 4.43
N GLU A 179 9.59 15.34 3.17
CA GLU A 179 10.15 16.59 2.65
C GLU A 179 9.00 17.44 2.10
N PHE A 180 8.98 18.73 2.42
CA PHE A 180 7.89 19.63 2.04
C PHE A 180 8.24 20.47 0.80
N LYS A 181 7.21 20.87 0.06
CA LYS A 181 7.32 21.77 -1.12
C LYS A 181 7.89 23.14 -0.74
N SER A 182 7.55 23.62 0.45
CA SER A 182 8.01 24.87 1.05
C SER A 182 7.94 24.76 2.58
N PRO A 183 8.57 25.69 3.34
CA PRO A 183 8.45 25.65 4.79
C PRO A 183 6.99 25.64 5.25
N ALA A 184 6.61 24.61 6.01
CA ALA A 184 5.26 24.42 6.52
C ALA A 184 5.26 24.47 8.04
N LYS A 185 4.18 25.01 8.61
CA LYS A 185 3.94 25.00 10.05
C LYS A 185 3.27 23.68 10.43
N VAL A 186 3.88 22.95 11.36
CA VAL A 186 3.37 21.66 11.87
C VAL A 186 3.33 21.73 13.39
N SER A 187 2.29 21.17 14.00
CA SER A 187 2.08 21.19 15.46
C SER A 187 1.57 19.87 16.04
N SER A 188 1.28 18.91 15.18
CA SER A 188 0.81 17.59 15.60
C SER A 188 1.17 16.51 14.60
N THR A 189 1.17 15.27 15.07
CA THR A 189 1.36 14.09 14.25
C THR A 189 0.51 12.94 14.77
N GLN A 190 0.15 12.01 13.88
CA GLN A 190 -0.54 10.77 14.23
C GLN A 190 0.06 9.62 13.43
N VAL A 191 0.36 8.52 14.11
CA VAL A 191 0.85 7.28 13.48
C VAL A 191 -0.08 6.12 13.77
N TYR A 192 -0.39 5.33 12.77
CA TYR A 192 -1.10 4.06 12.94
C TYR A 192 -0.14 2.90 12.67
N TRP A 193 0.08 2.07 13.69
CA TRP A 193 1.02 0.94 13.59
C TRP A 193 0.35 -0.31 13.04
N PHE A 194 1.05 -1.00 12.15
CA PHE A 194 0.72 -2.35 11.69
C PHE A 194 1.31 -3.40 12.64
N ASP A 195 0.55 -4.48 12.88
CA ASP A 195 0.93 -5.65 13.68
C ASP A 195 0.27 -6.90 13.07
N ASP A 196 1.07 -7.72 12.37
CA ASP A 196 0.62 -8.99 11.75
C ASP A 196 0.45 -10.14 12.78
N ARG A 197 0.66 -9.83 14.07
CA ARG A 197 0.64 -10.76 15.21
C ARG A 197 1.70 -11.85 15.15
N ARG A 198 2.63 -11.79 14.21
CA ARG A 198 3.70 -12.75 13.95
C ARG A 198 5.07 -12.08 14.04
N PHE A 199 5.56 -11.54 12.92
CA PHE A 199 6.92 -11.06 12.77
C PHE A 199 7.02 -9.54 12.68
N CYS A 200 5.98 -8.90 12.16
CA CYS A 200 5.84 -7.46 12.12
C CYS A 200 5.05 -6.99 13.33
N ARG A 201 5.72 -6.33 14.28
CA ARG A 201 5.10 -5.92 15.55
C ARG A 201 5.17 -4.41 15.72
N VAL A 202 4.30 -3.85 16.56
CA VAL A 202 4.41 -2.45 16.97
C VAL A 202 5.80 -2.14 17.54
N PRO A 203 6.35 -0.93 17.34
CA PRO A 203 7.69 -0.59 17.78
C PRO A 203 7.82 -0.51 19.31
N THR A 204 9.05 -0.46 19.82
CA THR A 204 9.31 -0.22 21.24
C THR A 204 9.07 1.25 21.59
N SER A 205 9.51 2.15 20.71
CA SER A 205 9.31 3.59 20.86
C SER A 205 9.42 4.29 19.51
N TRP A 206 8.96 5.54 19.48
CA TRP A 206 9.10 6.41 18.32
C TRP A 206 9.15 7.86 18.79
N ARG A 207 9.62 8.74 17.92
CA ARG A 207 9.57 10.18 18.11
C ARG A 207 9.51 10.90 16.77
N VAL A 208 9.11 12.16 16.78
CA VAL A 208 9.23 13.03 15.60
C VAL A 208 10.26 14.12 15.77
N LEU A 209 10.95 14.41 14.68
CA LEU A 209 11.96 15.44 14.56
C LEU A 209 11.57 16.38 13.43
N TYR A 210 12.03 17.62 13.54
CA TYR A 210 11.92 18.62 12.49
C TYR A 210 13.32 18.99 12.01
N LYS A 211 13.43 19.38 10.74
CA LYS A 211 14.69 19.83 10.16
C LYS A 211 14.91 21.31 10.49
N ASP A 212 16.05 21.62 11.11
CA ASP A 212 16.49 22.98 11.44
C ASP A 212 17.89 23.19 10.85
N GLY A 213 17.95 23.95 9.76
CA GLY A 213 19.11 23.98 8.87
C GLY A 213 19.42 22.57 8.35
N ASP A 214 20.62 22.07 8.64
CA ASP A 214 21.06 20.73 8.26
C ASP A 214 20.93 19.70 9.40
N THR A 215 20.34 20.10 10.54
CA THR A 215 20.24 19.26 11.74
C THR A 215 18.81 18.81 11.98
N TRP A 216 18.66 17.60 12.51
CA TRP A 216 17.37 17.08 12.98
C TRP A 216 17.24 17.33 14.47
N LYS A 217 16.17 18.02 14.88
CA LYS A 217 15.88 18.32 16.28
C LYS A 217 14.56 17.69 16.71
N PRO A 218 14.48 17.08 17.91
CA PRO A 218 13.21 16.58 18.41
C PRO A 218 12.24 17.74 18.60
N VAL A 219 10.96 17.51 18.31
CA VAL A 219 9.92 18.49 18.64
C VAL A 219 9.76 18.61 20.15
N ALA A 220 9.28 19.76 20.63
CA ALA A 220 8.87 19.92 22.02
C ALA A 220 7.43 19.39 22.21
N ASN A 221 7.28 18.07 22.37
CA ASN A 221 5.99 17.41 22.58
C ASN A 221 5.36 17.76 23.93
N VAL A 222 4.04 17.97 23.92
CA VAL A 222 3.23 18.29 25.09
C VAL A 222 2.76 17.01 25.79
N GLU A 223 2.58 15.94 25.00
CA GLU A 223 2.11 14.63 25.45
C GLU A 223 3.17 13.55 25.20
N PRO A 224 3.25 12.49 26.02
CA PRO A 224 4.20 11.41 25.79
C PRO A 224 3.87 10.62 24.51
N TYR A 225 4.90 10.10 23.85
CA TYR A 225 4.71 9.16 22.75
C TYR A 225 4.15 7.84 23.28
N ILE A 226 3.00 7.44 22.77
CA ILE A 226 2.36 6.17 23.09
C ILE A 226 2.60 5.14 21.99
N VAL A 227 2.56 3.85 22.35
CA VAL A 227 2.51 2.74 21.39
C VAL A 227 1.28 1.90 21.69
N ALA A 228 0.21 2.16 20.96
CA ALA A 228 -1.06 1.48 21.06
C ALA A 228 -1.45 0.88 19.71
N LYS A 229 -2.08 -0.28 19.77
CA LYS A 229 -2.71 -0.94 18.61
C LYS A 229 -4.12 -0.41 18.41
N ASP A 230 -4.63 -0.62 17.20
CA ASP A 230 -6.04 -0.42 16.83
C ASP A 230 -6.51 1.05 16.98
N LYS A 231 -5.57 2.00 16.89
CA LYS A 231 -5.83 3.44 16.92
C LYS A 231 -4.66 4.25 16.40
N PHE A 232 -4.95 5.52 16.08
CA PHE A 232 -3.93 6.53 15.91
C PHE A 232 -3.20 6.84 17.23
N ASN A 233 -1.88 6.87 17.14
CA ASN A 233 -0.95 7.29 18.19
C ASN A 233 -0.64 8.76 17.93
N ALA A 234 -1.38 9.65 18.59
CA ALA A 234 -1.33 11.10 18.36
C ALA A 234 -0.38 11.79 19.33
N VAL A 235 0.33 12.81 18.84
CA VAL A 235 1.19 13.68 19.67
C VAL A 235 1.05 15.12 19.19
N SER A 236 0.75 16.03 20.10
CA SER A 236 0.84 17.48 19.88
C SER A 236 2.15 18.03 20.43
N PHE A 237 2.69 19.06 19.79
CA PHE A 237 3.96 19.71 20.14
C PHE A 237 3.91 21.22 19.87
N ALA A 238 4.86 21.96 20.45
CA ALA A 238 5.04 23.37 20.13
C ALA A 238 5.22 23.54 18.61
N PRO A 239 4.45 24.42 17.93
CA PRO A 239 4.48 24.51 16.48
C PRO A 239 5.89 24.83 15.95
N VAL A 240 6.30 24.10 14.92
CA VAL A 240 7.57 24.32 14.21
C VAL A 240 7.29 24.69 12.77
N THR A 241 8.05 25.63 12.22
CA THR A 241 8.08 25.90 10.77
C THR A 241 9.33 25.27 10.21
N THR A 242 9.18 24.27 9.35
CA THR A 242 10.30 23.47 8.82
C THR A 242 10.06 23.08 7.37
N VAL A 243 11.11 22.63 6.69
CA VAL A 243 11.04 22.05 5.34
C VAL A 243 10.91 20.53 5.35
N ALA A 244 11.08 19.87 6.49
CA ALA A 244 10.93 18.42 6.58
C ALA A 244 10.63 17.94 8.00
N MET A 245 9.86 16.86 8.09
CA MET A 245 9.60 16.10 9.33
C MET A 245 10.19 14.70 9.21
N ARG A 246 10.70 14.16 10.30
CA ARG A 246 11.20 12.79 10.38
C ARG A 246 10.51 12.04 11.51
N LEU A 247 9.98 10.86 11.20
CA LEU A 247 9.55 9.86 12.16
C LEU A 247 10.73 8.91 12.41
N GLU A 248 11.30 8.94 13.61
CA GLU A 248 12.31 7.98 14.06
C GLU A 248 11.66 6.89 14.90
N VAL A 249 11.99 5.63 14.62
CA VAL A 249 11.35 4.48 15.25
C VAL A 249 12.41 3.51 15.77
N GLU A 250 12.22 3.06 17.01
CA GLU A 250 12.99 1.95 17.57
C GLU A 250 12.12 0.67 17.52
N PRO A 251 12.44 -0.30 16.64
CA PRO A 251 11.71 -1.56 16.55
C PRO A 251 11.83 -2.38 17.83
N ALA A 252 10.85 -3.26 18.08
CA ALA A 252 11.08 -4.37 19.01
C ALA A 252 12.14 -5.32 18.43
N THR A 253 13.09 -5.75 19.27
CA THR A 253 14.11 -6.74 18.87
C THR A 253 13.76 -8.10 19.45
N LYS A 254 13.59 -9.10 18.58
CA LYS A 254 13.41 -10.50 19.00
C LYS A 254 14.59 -11.34 18.57
N LEU A 255 15.19 -12.06 19.52
CA LEU A 255 16.29 -12.98 19.26
C LEU A 255 15.75 -14.35 18.84
N TYR A 256 16.27 -14.86 17.73
CA TYR A 256 16.08 -16.24 17.28
C TYR A 256 17.43 -16.94 17.31
N LYS A 257 17.45 -18.16 17.84
CA LYS A 257 18.64 -19.04 17.85
C LYS A 257 18.65 -19.94 16.62
N ALA A 258 19.85 -20.31 16.18
CA ALA A 258 20.00 -21.35 15.15
C ALA A 258 19.20 -22.61 15.51
N GLY A 259 18.48 -23.17 14.53
CA GLY A 259 17.60 -24.33 14.70
C GLY A 259 16.16 -23.99 15.16
N GLN A 260 15.85 -22.75 15.51
CA GLN A 260 14.47 -22.33 15.78
C GLN A 260 13.70 -22.04 14.49
N ILE A 261 12.37 -22.17 14.55
CA ILE A 261 11.48 -21.67 13.52
C ILE A 261 11.31 -20.15 13.71
N GLY A 262 11.55 -19.39 12.65
CA GLY A 262 11.62 -17.94 12.72
C GLY A 262 11.33 -17.21 11.41
N PRO A 263 11.46 -15.88 11.44
CA PRO A 263 11.07 -14.98 10.36
C PRO A 263 11.95 -15.09 9.10
N PRO A 264 11.51 -14.51 7.96
CA PRO A 264 10.19 -13.88 7.74
C PRO A 264 9.07 -14.88 7.45
N ALA A 265 9.39 -16.15 7.18
CA ALA A 265 8.43 -17.11 6.60
C ALA A 265 8.15 -18.32 7.51
N ALA A 266 8.42 -18.22 8.82
CA ALA A 266 8.34 -19.36 9.74
C ALA A 266 9.19 -20.56 9.26
N MET A 267 10.45 -20.29 8.90
CA MET A 267 11.43 -21.28 8.45
C MET A 267 12.50 -21.54 9.51
N PHE A 268 13.24 -22.64 9.38
CA PHE A 268 14.41 -22.87 10.24
C PHE A 268 15.46 -21.78 10.02
N ILE A 269 15.84 -21.16 11.13
CA ILE A 269 16.90 -20.17 11.16
C ILE A 269 18.25 -20.89 11.23
N ASP A 270 19.15 -20.58 10.30
CA ASP A 270 20.47 -21.22 10.16
C ASP A 270 21.52 -20.65 11.13
N LYS A 271 21.35 -19.42 11.58
CA LYS A 271 22.24 -18.72 12.51
C LYS A 271 21.49 -17.81 13.47
N ASP A 272 22.08 -17.54 14.63
CA ASP A 272 21.53 -16.57 15.58
C ASP A 272 21.17 -15.24 14.89
N THR A 273 19.91 -14.83 15.00
CA THR A 273 19.34 -13.71 14.24
C THR A 273 18.65 -12.74 15.19
N GLN A 274 18.98 -11.45 15.07
CA GLN A 274 18.24 -10.36 15.71
C GLN A 274 17.17 -9.88 14.73
N TRP A 275 15.91 -10.16 15.02
CA TRP A 275 14.80 -9.73 14.19
C TRP A 275 14.24 -8.40 14.69
N ARG A 276 14.23 -7.41 13.81
CA ARG A 276 13.73 -6.05 14.05
C ARG A 276 12.79 -5.69 12.91
N GLU A 277 11.49 -5.90 13.09
CA GLU A 277 10.50 -5.55 12.06
C GLU A 277 9.27 -4.90 12.69
N PHE A 278 8.86 -3.79 12.10
CA PHE A 278 7.66 -3.05 12.43
C PHE A 278 6.99 -2.55 11.16
N GLY A 279 5.74 -2.13 11.27
CA GLY A 279 5.01 -1.61 10.11
C GLY A 279 4.09 -0.46 10.48
N LEU A 280 3.69 0.27 9.45
CA LEU A 280 2.81 1.42 9.53
C LEU A 280 1.68 1.26 8.51
N LEU A 281 0.50 1.70 8.91
CA LEU A 281 -0.67 1.80 8.06
C LEU A 281 -0.91 3.23 7.58
N GLU A 282 -0.45 4.23 8.34
CA GLU A 282 -0.71 5.65 8.04
C GLU A 282 0.21 6.54 8.90
N TRP A 283 0.68 7.66 8.34
CA TRP A 283 1.39 8.71 9.08
C TRP A 283 0.93 10.11 8.65
N ARG A 284 0.25 10.80 9.58
CA ARG A 284 -0.32 12.14 9.38
C ARG A 284 0.45 13.20 10.15
N ILE A 285 0.48 14.41 9.59
CA ILE A 285 0.99 15.63 10.21
C ILE A 285 -0.03 16.77 10.01
N ALA A 286 -0.12 17.68 10.98
CA ALA A 286 -0.97 18.88 10.91
C ALA A 286 -0.40 20.03 11.73
#